data_AF-A0A527GDZ9-F1
#
_entry.id   AF-A0A527GDZ9-F1
#
_cell.length_a   1.000
_cell.length_b   1.000
_cell.length_c   1.000
_cell.angle_alpha   90.00
_cell.angle_beta   90.00
_cell.angle_gamma   90.00
#
_symmetry.space_group_name_H-M   'P 1'
#
loop_
_entity.id
_entity.type
_entity.pdbx_description
1 polymer ?
#
loop_
_entity_poly.entity_id
_entity_poly.type
_entity_poly.pdbx_seq_one_letter_code
_entity_poly.pdbx_strand_id
1 'polypeptide(L)' 'HVVRALAKRGYRIRVACRRPDLAGHLQPLGNVGQIQPVQANVRVRWSVDRAVQGADHVVNLVAILHESGRQKFSA' A
#
# COMPACT_ATOMS: atom_id res chain seq x y z
N HIS A 1 3.82 6.98 8.88
CA HIS A 1 3.72 8.46 8.81
C HIS A 1 2.95 8.95 7.58
N VAL A 2 3.33 8.53 6.35
CA VAL A 2 2.71 9.03 5.10
C VAL A 2 1.20 8.84 5.05
N VAL A 3 0.69 7.62 5.33
CA VAL A 3 -0.75 7.32 5.31
C VAL A 3 -1.54 8.27 6.21
N ARG A 4 -1.10 8.47 7.46
CA ARG A 4 -1.74 9.40 8.41
C ARG A 4 -1.74 10.84 7.88
N ALA A 5 -0.63 11.28 7.28
CA ALA A 5 -0.51 12.64 6.76
C ALA A 5 -1.47 12.88 5.58
N LEU A 6 -1.59 11.91 4.68
CA LEU A 6 -2.54 11.97 3.56
C LEU A 6 -3.99 11.88 4.06
N ALA A 7 -4.29 11.02 5.03
CA ALA A 7 -5.62 10.89 5.59
C ALA A 7 -6.09 12.20 6.26
N LYS A 8 -5.21 12.86 7.03
CA LYS A 8 -5.48 14.18 7.62
C LYS A 8 -5.77 15.27 6.59
N ARG A 9 -5.24 15.14 5.37
CA ARG A 9 -5.49 16.07 4.25
C ARG A 9 -6.74 15.71 3.43
N GLY A 10 -7.51 14.71 3.85
CA GLY A 10 -8.78 14.34 3.20
C GLY A 10 -8.67 13.37 2.02
N TYR A 11 -7.49 12.82 1.74
CA TYR A 11 -7.33 11.86 0.64
C TYR A 11 -7.99 10.51 0.96
N ARG A 12 -8.55 9.86 -0.07
CA ARG A 12 -8.89 8.43 -0.02
C ARG A 12 -7.65 7.63 -0.37
N ILE A 13 -7.34 6.59 0.41
CA ILE A 13 -6.05 5.90 0.33
C ILE A 13 -6.29 4.40 0.20
N ARG A 14 -5.77 3.82 -0.89
CA ARG A 14 -5.59 2.38 -1.01
C ARG A 14 -4.18 2.03 -0.56
N VAL A 15 -4.08 1.22 0.50
CA VAL A 15 -2.79 0.78 1.05
C VAL A 15 -2.48 -0.60 0.46
N ALA A 16 -1.69 -0.61 -0.60
CA ALA A 16 -1.30 -1.82 -1.30
C ALA A 16 -0.21 -2.57 -0.50
N CYS A 17 -0.52 -3.78 -0.02
CA CYS A 17 0.44 -4.59 0.74
C CYS A 17 0.21 -6.09 0.54
N ARG A 18 1.21 -6.91 0.90
CA ARG A 18 1.14 -8.37 0.73
C ARG A 18 0.14 -9.06 1.66
N ARG A 19 -0.06 -8.49 2.84
CA ARG A 19 -0.90 -9.01 3.93
C ARG A 19 -1.88 -7.94 4.42
N PRO A 20 -2.97 -7.67 3.66
CA PRO A 20 -3.95 -6.65 4.03
C PRO A 20 -4.65 -6.96 5.37
N ASP A 21 -4.73 -8.24 5.74
CA ASP A 21 -5.21 -8.73 7.04
C ASP A 21 -4.45 -8.12 8.23
N LEU A 22 -3.17 -7.79 8.07
CA LEU A 22 -2.33 -7.20 9.13
C LEU A 22 -2.36 -5.67 9.14
N ALA A 23 -2.99 -5.04 8.16
CA ALA A 23 -3.00 -3.58 8.00
C ALA A 23 -4.08 -2.87 8.85
N GLY A 24 -4.72 -3.58 9.79
CA GLY A 24 -5.78 -3.02 10.66
C GLY A 24 -5.32 -1.81 11.49
N HIS A 25 -4.04 -1.75 11.83
CA HIS A 25 -3.42 -0.62 12.55
C HIS A 25 -3.50 0.72 11.78
N LEU A 26 -3.82 0.69 10.48
CA LEU A 26 -4.03 1.89 9.67
C LEU A 26 -5.45 2.46 9.81
N GLN A 27 -6.43 1.67 10.25
CA GLN A 27 -7.83 2.10 10.33
C GLN A 27 -8.06 3.30 11.27
N PRO A 28 -7.45 3.37 12.47
CA PRO A 28 -7.60 4.53 13.35
C PRO A 28 -6.92 5.81 12.85
N LEU A 29 -6.24 5.79 11.69
CA LEU A 29 -5.48 6.93 11.16
C LEU A 29 -6.31 7.89 10.31
N GLY A 30 -7.54 7.50 9.96
CA GLY A 30 -8.44 8.28 9.11
C GLY A 30 -9.90 8.01 9.45
N ASN A 31 -10.79 8.62 8.66
CA ASN A 31 -12.23 8.44 8.80
C ASN A 31 -12.68 7.07 8.28
N VAL A 32 -13.90 6.66 8.65
CA VAL A 32 -14.52 5.42 8.17
C VAL A 32 -14.52 5.39 6.64
N GLY A 33 -14.01 4.30 6.06
CA GLY A 33 -13.93 4.10 4.61
C GLY A 33 -12.82 4.90 3.90
N GLN A 34 -12.06 5.73 4.62
CA GLN A 34 -11.00 6.55 4.00
C GLN A 34 -9.75 5.73 3.64
N ILE A 35 -9.44 4.69 4.43
CA ILE A 35 -8.25 3.87 4.28
C ILE A 35 -8.65 2.43 3.97
N GLN A 36 -8.29 1.95 2.79
CA GLN A 36 -8.60 0.61 2.32
C GLN A 36 -7.31 -0.19 2.08
N PRO A 37 -6.96 -1.16 2.94
CA PRO A 37 -5.93 -2.13 2.65
C PRO A 37 -6.33 -2.99 1.44
N VAL A 38 -5.43 -3.12 0.47
CA VAL A 38 -5.64 -3.95 -0.73
C VAL A 38 -4.46 -4.88 -0.92
N GLN A 39 -4.74 -6.09 -1.42
CA GLN A 39 -3.69 -7.06 -1.71
C GLN A 39 -2.88 -6.61 -2.93
N ALA A 40 -1.56 -6.56 -2.78
CA ALA A 40 -0.64 -6.38 -3.90
C ALA A 40 0.75 -6.95 -3.58
N ASN A 41 1.45 -7.39 -4.62
CA ASN A 41 2.85 -7.80 -4.56
C ASN A 41 3.57 -7.22 -5.78
N VAL A 42 4.59 -6.40 -5.56
CA VAL A 42 5.32 -5.70 -6.64
C VAL A 42 5.93 -6.64 -7.69
N ARG A 43 6.20 -7.90 -7.31
CA ARG A 43 6.70 -8.95 -8.22
C ARG A 43 5.60 -9.55 -9.12
N VAL A 44 4.36 -9.13 -8.94
CA VAL A 44 3.18 -9.66 -9.64
C VAL A 44 2.46 -8.49 -10.29
N ARG A 45 2.80 -8.25 -11.57
CA ARG A 45 2.40 -7.05 -12.32
C ARG A 45 0.90 -6.75 -12.25
N TRP A 46 0.06 -7.74 -12.54
CA TRP A 46 -1.40 -7.56 -12.54
C TRP A 46 -1.96 -7.12 -11.17
N SER A 47 -1.31 -7.51 -10.07
CA SER A 47 -1.75 -7.13 -8.72
C SER A 47 -1.48 -5.64 -8.46
N VAL A 48 -0.37 -5.12 -9.00
CA VAL A 48 -0.04 -3.70 -8.96
C VAL A 48 -1.02 -2.92 -9.84
N ASP A 49 -1.27 -3.39 -11.07
CA ASP A 49 -2.20 -2.72 -12.00
C ASP A 49 -3.59 -2.56 -11.37
N ARG A 50 -4.13 -3.61 -10.73
CA ARG A 50 -5.40 -3.54 -9.98
C ARG A 50 -5.33 -2.58 -8.79
N ALA A 51 -4.23 -2.59 -8.04
CA ALA A 51 -4.08 -1.74 -6.86
C ALA A 51 -4.03 -0.24 -7.21
N VAL A 52 -3.49 0.11 -8.39
CA VAL A 52 -3.38 1.50 -8.86
C VAL A 52 -4.53 1.93 -9.78
N GLN A 53 -5.36 1.01 -10.26
CA GLN A 53 -6.45 1.32 -11.19
C GLN A 53 -7.35 2.43 -10.64
N GLY A 54 -7.52 3.52 -11.40
CA GLY A 54 -8.35 4.67 -11.00
C GLY A 54 -7.79 5.50 -9.83
N ALA A 55 -6.50 5.40 -9.49
CA ALA A 55 -5.86 6.34 -8.58
C ALA A 55 -5.37 7.57 -9.35
N ASP A 56 -5.60 8.75 -8.80
CA ASP A 56 -5.05 10.01 -9.32
C ASP A 56 -3.55 10.12 -9.05
N HIS A 57 -3.09 9.54 -7.94
CA HIS A 57 -1.69 9.57 -7.50
C HIS A 57 -1.25 8.22 -6.94
N VAL A 58 -0.01 7.85 -7.19
CA VAL A 58 0.62 6.62 -6.69
C VAL A 58 1.95 6.97 -6.02
N VAL A 59 2.15 6.45 -4.81
CA VAL A 59 3.40 6.61 -4.05
C VAL A 59 3.98 5.24 -3.76
N ASN A 60 5.18 4.95 -4.28
CA ASN A 60 5.88 3.69 -4.02
C ASN A 60 6.87 3.86 -2.86
N LEU A 61 6.63 3.13 -1.77
CA LEU A 61 7.51 3.05 -0.60
C LEU A 61 7.99 1.62 -0.33
N VAL A 62 7.93 0.75 -1.35
CA VAL A 62 8.36 -0.65 -1.23
C VAL A 62 9.88 -0.71 -1.35
N ALA A 63 10.51 -1.29 -0.32
CA ALA A 63 11.94 -1.52 -0.29
C ALA A 63 12.27 -2.73 0.60
N ILE A 64 13.48 -3.26 0.44
CA ILE A 64 14.09 -4.22 1.36
C ILE A 64 15.47 -3.70 1.77
N LEU A 65 15.89 -4.00 2.99
CA LEU A 65 17.24 -3.63 3.48
C LEU A 65 18.28 -4.71 3.17
N HIS A 66 17.84 -5.95 3.02
CA HIS A 66 18.66 -7.09 2.62
C HIS A 66 17.80 -8.07 1.82
N GLU A 67 18.44 -8.88 0.98
CA GLU A 67 17.77 -9.93 0.23
C GLU A 67 17.41 -11.11 1.13
N SER A 68 16.21 -11.65 0.97
CA SER A 68 15.80 -12.87 1.66
C SER A 68 14.73 -13.62 0.87
N GLY A 69 14.90 -14.93 0.74
CA GLY A 69 14.03 -15.79 -0.07
C GLY A 69 13.83 -15.21 -1.48
N ARG A 70 12.57 -14.89 -1.82
CA ARG A 70 12.19 -14.32 -3.12
C ARG A 70 12.15 -12.78 -3.14
N GLN A 71 12.73 -12.09 -2.18
CA GLN A 71 12.88 -10.64 -2.16
C GLN A 71 14.31 -10.28 -2.55
N LYS A 72 14.46 -9.72 -3.75
CA LYS A 72 15.74 -9.39 -4.40
C LYS A 72 15.73 -7.93 -4.83
N PHE A 73 16.91 -7.33 -4.97
CA PHE A 73 17.00 -5.92 -5.41
C PHE A 73 16.61 -5.75 -6.89
N SER A 74 16.79 -6.80 -7.70
CA SER A 74 16.46 -6.83 -9.14
C SER A 74 15.07 -7.42 -9.44
N ALA A 75 14.22 -7.57 -8.43
CA ALA A 75 12.94 -8.26 -8.52
C ALA A 75 11.86 -7.51 -9.32
#